data_AF-A0A9P6RZW1-F1
#
_entry.id   AF-A0A9P6RZW1-F1
#
_cell.length_a   1.000
_cell.length_b   1.000
_cell.length_c   1.000
_cell.angle_alpha   90.00
_cell.angle_beta   90.00
_cell.angle_gamma   90.00
#
_symmetry.space_group_name_H-M   'P 1'
#
loop_
_entity.id
_entity.type
_entity.pdbx_description
1 polymer ?
#
loop_
_entity_poly.entity_id
_entity_poly.type
_entity_poly.pdbx_seq_one_letter_code
_entity_poly.pdbx_strand_id
1 'polypeptide(L)'
;MRMTLCGTIFRTHYGNANTRGSLGSFITQLHRKNLTKDSLNFKAADELLRIVFEALVLVLVDFFKPSIGALDELGILRVIDSIIDTLATLGTLMKSRSPVILDRPCTAADINALLLLRDVAVHIELGNAINVGDIWRIRSILPTITLMMHGGGNTNYARELLRLLYGMRHIWTVEWERRVLSTMLANPKGVAGGWMATDMYQETNNYLLKAIFVAKGPNMSWEYLRDYVSTNIRAFQEIARMFERAVGARLHDPSHVRSSSEGDVYKVKNAFQESGILTWEPSDDKRALPDLVVDLQREGGDKMAGGALDKFLTSKIDHHGAVELEETEAVAPTEHVD
;
A
#
# COMPACT_ATOMS: atom_id res chain seq x y z
N MET A 1 -4.20 -3.98 -5.73
CA MET A 1 -2.86 -3.31 -5.63
C MET A 1 -2.43 -3.00 -4.19
N ARG A 2 -3.15 -2.15 -3.43
CA ARG A 2 -2.74 -1.74 -2.06
C ARG A 2 -2.58 -2.90 -1.07
N MET A 3 -3.48 -3.88 -1.10
CA MET A 3 -3.38 -5.07 -0.24
C MET A 3 -2.14 -5.91 -0.55
N THR A 4 -1.86 -6.13 -1.84
CA THR A 4 -0.66 -6.84 -2.31
C THR A 4 0.61 -6.09 -1.89
N LEU A 5 0.63 -4.76 -1.96
CA LEU A 5 1.77 -3.94 -1.54
C LEU A 5 2.03 -4.12 -0.04
N CYS A 6 0.98 -3.95 0.77
CA CYS A 6 1.04 -4.19 2.21
C CYS A 6 1.60 -5.57 2.54
N GLY A 7 1.10 -6.62 1.87
CA GLY A 7 1.57 -7.99 2.08
C GLY A 7 2.98 -8.25 1.56
N THR A 8 3.45 -7.49 0.57
CA THR A 8 4.83 -7.56 0.08
C THR A 8 5.78 -6.98 1.13
N ILE A 9 5.50 -5.76 1.57
CA ILE A 9 6.29 -5.07 2.61
C ILE A 9 6.30 -5.91 3.90
N PHE A 10 5.13 -6.38 4.34
CA PHE A 10 5.01 -7.16 5.56
C PHE A 10 5.85 -8.43 5.52
N ARG A 11 5.79 -9.20 4.42
CA ARG A 11 6.54 -10.46 4.30
C ARG A 11 8.05 -10.24 4.19
N THR A 12 8.47 -9.19 3.50
CA THR A 12 9.88 -8.82 3.36
C THR A 12 10.50 -8.41 4.69
N HIS A 13 9.78 -7.60 5.47
CA HIS A 13 10.26 -7.07 6.76
C HIS A 13 9.83 -7.92 7.96
N TYR A 14 9.26 -9.11 7.74
CA TYR A 14 8.69 -9.94 8.79
C TYR A 14 9.73 -10.38 9.84
N GLY A 15 10.90 -10.85 9.39
CA GLY A 15 11.93 -11.40 10.27
C GLY A 15 11.42 -12.56 11.14
N ASN A 16 11.68 -12.51 12.44
CA ASN A 16 11.12 -13.44 13.44
C ASN A 16 11.03 -12.76 14.82
N ALA A 17 10.37 -13.40 15.79
CA ALA A 17 10.15 -12.82 17.12
C ALA A 17 11.44 -12.45 17.88
N ASN A 18 12.56 -13.13 17.58
CA ASN A 18 13.86 -12.93 18.22
C ASN A 18 14.77 -11.96 17.46
N THR A 19 14.36 -11.50 16.27
CA THR A 19 15.13 -10.57 15.45
C THR A 19 14.78 -9.13 15.83
N ARG A 20 15.78 -8.37 16.32
CA ARG A 20 15.63 -6.97 16.70
C ARG A 20 15.11 -6.13 15.52
N GLY A 21 14.20 -5.20 15.81
CA GLY A 21 13.65 -4.28 14.81
C GLY A 21 12.76 -4.90 13.74
N SER A 22 12.48 -6.21 13.79
CA SER A 22 11.62 -6.89 12.81
C SER A 22 10.13 -6.78 13.17
N LEU A 23 9.26 -6.87 12.16
CA LEU A 23 7.80 -6.87 12.39
C LEU A 23 7.37 -8.05 13.28
N GLY A 24 8.00 -9.20 13.15
CA GLY A 24 7.76 -10.37 13.99
C GLY A 24 8.02 -10.10 15.47
N SER A 25 9.09 -9.38 15.80
CA SER A 25 9.38 -8.97 17.19
C SER A 25 8.30 -8.01 17.73
N PHE A 26 7.86 -7.03 16.94
CA PHE A 26 6.82 -6.10 17.37
C PHE A 26 5.45 -6.78 17.52
N ILE A 27 5.13 -7.75 16.67
CA ILE A 27 3.90 -8.56 16.81
C ILE A 27 3.87 -9.27 18.16
N THR A 28 4.99 -9.87 18.59
CA THR A 28 5.09 -10.52 19.89
C THR A 28 4.94 -9.52 21.04
N GLN A 29 5.61 -8.37 20.95
CA GLN A 29 5.60 -7.32 21.98
C GLN A 29 4.21 -6.66 22.14
N LEU A 30 3.49 -6.47 21.05
CA LEU A 30 2.14 -5.90 21.04
C LEU A 30 1.04 -6.95 21.20
N HIS A 31 1.40 -8.22 21.41
CA HIS A 31 0.46 -9.35 21.55
C HIS A 31 -0.53 -9.52 20.37
N ARG A 32 -0.12 -9.18 19.14
CA ARG A 32 -0.95 -9.27 17.92
C ARG A 32 -0.97 -10.67 17.30
N LYS A 33 -1.51 -11.66 18.01
CA LYS A 33 -1.48 -13.10 17.64
C LYS A 33 -2.12 -13.45 16.29
N ASN A 34 -2.95 -12.58 15.74
CA ASN A 34 -3.65 -12.77 14.45
C ASN A 34 -2.81 -12.40 13.22
N LEU A 35 -1.55 -11.97 13.41
CA LEU A 35 -0.63 -11.66 12.33
C LEU A 35 0.48 -12.70 12.28
N THR A 36 0.55 -13.44 11.18
CA THR A 36 1.67 -14.36 10.89
C THR A 36 2.20 -14.11 9.48
N LYS A 37 3.39 -14.61 9.17
CA LYS A 37 4.01 -14.45 7.84
C LYS A 37 3.12 -14.99 6.71
N ASP A 38 2.44 -16.10 6.98
CA ASP A 38 1.67 -16.85 5.99
C ASP A 38 0.19 -16.45 5.96
N SER A 39 -0.33 -15.89 7.05
CA SER A 39 -1.71 -15.43 7.17
C SER A 39 -1.76 -13.94 7.45
N LEU A 40 -2.05 -13.17 6.40
CA LEU A 40 -2.09 -11.72 6.45
C LEU A 40 -3.54 -11.22 6.56
N ASN A 41 -3.94 -10.79 7.75
CA ASN A 41 -5.10 -9.92 7.88
C ASN A 41 -4.71 -8.51 7.43
N PHE A 42 -5.17 -8.08 6.25
CA PHE A 42 -4.80 -6.79 5.66
C PHE A 42 -5.03 -5.61 6.61
N LYS A 43 -6.18 -5.55 7.30
CA LYS A 43 -6.50 -4.44 8.20
C LYS A 43 -5.54 -4.37 9.37
N ALA A 44 -5.28 -5.51 10.02
CA ALA A 44 -4.36 -5.57 11.15
C ALA A 44 -2.90 -5.31 10.72
N ALA A 45 -2.51 -5.73 9.51
CA ALA A 45 -1.19 -5.46 8.96
C ALA A 45 -1.01 -3.99 8.58
N ASP A 46 -1.99 -3.36 7.92
CA ASP A 46 -1.99 -1.91 7.60
C ASP A 46 -1.84 -1.08 8.88
N GLU A 47 -2.56 -1.47 9.94
CA GLU A 47 -2.49 -0.81 11.25
C GLU A 47 -1.10 -0.97 11.89
N LEU A 48 -0.54 -2.18 11.91
CA LEU A 48 0.80 -2.41 12.44
C LEU A 48 1.87 -1.61 11.66
N LEU A 49 1.81 -1.60 10.33
CA LEU A 49 2.78 -0.85 9.51
C LEU A 49 2.71 0.65 9.83
N ARG A 50 1.50 1.20 10.03
CA ARG A 50 1.34 2.61 10.44
C ARG A 50 1.94 2.89 11.82
N ILE A 51 1.69 2.01 12.80
CA ILE A 51 2.26 2.13 14.15
C ILE A 51 3.79 2.13 14.09
N VAL A 52 4.37 1.19 13.35
CA VAL A 52 5.83 1.06 13.22
C VAL A 52 6.42 2.25 12.46
N PHE A 53 5.74 2.75 11.43
CA PHE A 53 6.15 3.95 10.70
C PHE A 53 6.17 5.18 11.62
N GLU A 54 5.10 5.42 12.36
CA GLU A 54 5.02 6.54 13.31
C GLU A 54 6.13 6.45 14.37
N ALA A 55 6.37 5.25 14.90
CA ALA A 55 7.46 5.02 15.86
C ALA A 55 8.84 5.33 15.27
N LEU A 56 9.14 4.88 14.05
CA LEU A 56 10.41 5.16 13.37
C LEU A 56 10.60 6.65 13.07
N VAL A 57 9.54 7.34 12.64
CA VAL A 57 9.57 8.79 12.45
C VAL A 57 9.90 9.48 13.77
N LEU A 58 9.28 9.08 14.88
CA LEU A 58 9.57 9.66 16.20
C LEU A 58 11.02 9.41 16.65
N VAL A 59 11.58 8.22 16.39
CA VAL A 59 13.01 7.94 16.66
C VAL A 59 13.91 8.89 15.90
N LEU A 60 13.66 9.08 14.60
CA LEU A 60 14.46 9.99 13.77
C LEU A 60 14.26 11.46 14.15
N VAL A 61 13.04 11.87 14.48
CA VAL A 61 12.76 13.23 14.98
C VAL A 61 13.56 13.48 16.26
N ASP A 62 13.54 12.55 17.22
CA ASP A 62 14.32 12.69 18.46
C ASP A 62 15.82 12.77 18.18
N PHE A 63 16.31 12.06 17.17
CA PHE A 63 17.71 12.11 16.76
C PHE A 63 18.10 13.46 16.13
N PHE A 64 17.28 14.01 15.24
CA PHE A 64 17.59 15.25 14.52
C PHE A 64 17.28 16.53 15.30
N LYS A 65 16.35 16.46 16.26
CA LYS A 65 15.88 17.60 17.05
C LYS A 65 17.01 18.42 17.70
N PRO A 66 18.05 17.83 18.33
CA PRO A 66 19.14 18.60 18.93
C PRO A 66 19.90 19.49 17.92
N SER A 67 20.00 19.07 16.66
CA SER A 67 20.71 19.81 15.61
C SER A 67 19.87 20.92 14.96
N ILE A 68 18.55 20.83 15.08
CA ILE A 68 17.60 21.73 14.38
C ILE A 68 17.05 22.81 15.32
N GLY A 69 17.09 22.58 16.64
CA GLY A 69 16.63 23.53 17.65
C GLY A 69 15.13 23.42 17.90
N ALA A 70 14.36 24.45 17.52
CA ALA A 70 12.91 24.47 17.71
C ALA A 70 12.19 23.65 16.61
N LEU A 71 11.18 22.88 17.00
CA LEU A 71 10.27 22.20 16.06
C LEU A 71 9.13 23.14 15.64
N ASP A 72 9.50 24.30 15.10
CA ASP A 72 8.57 25.16 14.36
C ASP A 72 8.37 24.64 12.94
N GLU A 73 7.59 25.35 12.12
CA GLU A 73 7.28 24.94 10.74
C GLU A 73 8.56 24.70 9.90
N LEU A 74 9.57 25.57 10.05
CA LEU A 74 10.84 25.44 9.34
C LEU A 74 11.69 24.29 9.89
N GLY A 75 11.68 24.08 11.21
CA GLY A 75 12.35 22.97 11.87
C GLY A 75 11.78 21.63 11.41
N ILE A 76 10.46 21.52 11.27
CA ILE A 76 9.80 20.31 10.74
C ILE A 76 10.27 20.02 9.31
N LEU A 77 10.31 21.02 8.44
CA LEU A 77 10.79 20.84 7.05
C LEU A 77 12.25 20.36 7.02
N ARG A 78 13.12 20.94 7.86
CA ARG A 78 14.53 20.50 7.96
C ARG A 78 14.67 19.06 8.44
N VAL A 79 13.83 18.61 9.38
CA VAL A 79 13.81 17.21 9.82
C VAL A 79 13.40 16.31 8.67
N ILE A 80 12.36 16.69 7.93
CA ILE A 80 11.86 15.95 6.77
C ILE A 80 12.95 15.82 5.71
N ASP A 81 13.62 16.92 5.34
CA ASP A 81 14.71 16.91 4.37
C ASP A 81 15.85 15.99 4.82
N SER A 82 16.24 16.06 6.10
CA SER A 82 17.28 15.19 6.67
C SER A 82 16.92 13.70 6.60
N ILE A 83 15.64 13.37 6.84
CA ILE A 83 15.14 11.98 6.70
C ILE A 83 15.17 11.57 5.23
N ILE A 84 14.72 12.41 4.31
CA ILE A 84 14.71 12.12 2.86
C ILE A 84 16.13 11.90 2.36
N ASP A 85 17.07 12.77 2.72
CA ASP A 85 18.48 12.65 2.34
C ASP A 85 19.07 11.35 2.89
N THR A 86 18.77 11.00 4.15
CA THR A 86 19.18 9.72 4.74
C THR A 86 18.65 8.54 3.94
N LEU A 87 17.37 8.54 3.56
CA LEU A 87 16.78 7.48 2.76
C LEU A 87 17.37 7.40 1.34
N ALA A 88 17.77 8.52 0.75
CA ALA A 88 18.43 8.54 -0.56
C ALA A 88 19.79 7.82 -0.56
N THR A 89 20.47 7.74 0.58
CA THR A 89 21.76 7.04 0.70
C THR A 89 21.67 5.51 0.74
N LEU A 90 20.47 4.93 0.93
CA LEU A 90 20.25 3.48 1.10
C LEU A 90 20.95 2.61 0.05
N GLY A 91 20.91 3.01 -1.22
CA GLY A 91 21.55 2.27 -2.31
C GLY A 91 23.06 2.13 -2.14
N THR A 92 23.72 3.16 -1.60
CA THR A 92 25.17 3.18 -1.32
C THR A 92 25.49 2.39 -0.06
N LEU A 93 24.67 2.55 0.99
CA LEU A 93 24.86 1.86 2.27
C LEU A 93 24.90 0.34 2.11
N MET A 94 23.97 -0.22 1.32
CA MET A 94 23.90 -1.66 1.11
C MET A 94 25.09 -2.27 0.36
N LYS A 95 25.89 -1.46 -0.34
CA LYS A 95 27.11 -1.92 -1.04
C LYS A 95 28.35 -1.78 -0.16
N SER A 96 28.29 -1.00 0.92
CA SER A 96 29.45 -0.70 1.75
C SER A 96 29.75 -1.84 2.72
N ARG A 97 31.04 -2.15 2.91
CA ARG A 97 31.50 -3.10 3.95
C ARG A 97 31.42 -2.50 5.35
N SER A 98 31.44 -1.17 5.45
CA SER A 98 31.34 -0.41 6.69
C SER A 98 30.41 0.77 6.43
N PRO A 99 29.10 0.52 6.41
CA PRO A 99 28.12 1.55 6.08
C PRO A 99 28.07 2.60 7.20
N VAL A 100 27.98 3.86 6.79
CA VAL A 100 27.96 5.02 7.67
C VAL A 100 26.74 5.85 7.32
N ILE A 101 25.94 6.16 8.33
CA ILE A 101 24.73 6.98 8.23
C ILE A 101 24.93 8.14 9.17
N LEU A 102 24.79 9.38 8.66
CA LEU A 102 24.91 10.60 9.47
C LEU A 102 26.24 10.64 10.25
N ASP A 103 27.33 10.31 9.56
CA ASP A 103 28.69 10.21 10.11
C ASP A 103 28.89 9.18 11.23
N ARG A 104 27.93 8.26 11.41
CA ARG A 104 28.00 7.19 12.41
C ARG A 104 27.99 5.79 11.77
N PRO A 105 28.79 4.83 12.27
CA PRO A 105 28.69 3.45 11.83
C PRO A 105 27.26 2.93 12.00
N CYS A 106 26.72 2.26 10.98
CA CYS A 106 25.40 1.66 11.07
C CYS A 106 25.47 0.13 10.98
N THR A 107 24.53 -0.51 11.65
CA THR A 107 24.34 -1.96 11.66
C THR A 107 23.36 -2.39 10.57
N ALA A 108 23.25 -3.71 10.34
CA ALA A 108 22.20 -4.26 9.48
C ALA A 108 20.79 -3.93 10.00
N ALA A 109 20.60 -3.81 11.33
CA ALA A 109 19.32 -3.44 11.92
C ALA A 109 18.91 -2.00 11.57
N ASP A 110 19.87 -1.08 11.54
CA ASP A 110 19.65 0.32 11.15
C ASP A 110 19.23 0.42 9.68
N ILE A 111 19.93 -0.29 8.80
CA ILE A 111 19.58 -0.32 7.37
C ILE A 111 18.20 -0.93 7.17
N ASN A 112 17.88 -2.03 7.86
CA ASN A 112 16.56 -2.65 7.79
C ASN A 112 15.45 -1.71 8.28
N ALA A 113 15.69 -0.96 9.36
CA ALA A 113 14.74 0.03 9.87
C ALA A 113 14.47 1.16 8.86
N LEU A 114 15.51 1.65 8.18
CA LEU A 114 15.36 2.67 7.13
C LEU A 114 14.69 2.13 5.87
N LEU A 115 14.99 0.89 5.45
CA LEU A 115 14.27 0.22 4.37
C LEU A 115 12.78 0.08 4.73
N LEU A 116 12.47 -0.36 5.95
CA LEU A 116 11.09 -0.46 6.44
C LEU A 116 10.40 0.90 6.44
N LEU A 117 11.05 1.96 6.93
CA LEU A 117 10.52 3.32 6.91
C LEU A 117 10.16 3.75 5.48
N ARG A 118 11.10 3.63 4.53
CA ARG A 118 10.92 4.00 3.12
C ARG A 118 9.79 3.21 2.47
N ASP A 119 9.78 1.90 2.65
CA ASP A 119 8.82 1.02 1.99
C ASP A 119 7.40 1.26 2.54
N VAL A 120 7.26 1.48 3.86
CA VAL A 120 5.97 1.82 4.48
C VAL A 120 5.53 3.23 4.11
N ALA A 121 6.45 4.19 3.93
CA ALA A 121 6.12 5.53 3.44
C ALA A 121 5.37 5.48 2.10
N VAL A 122 5.83 4.64 1.16
CA VAL A 122 5.16 4.42 -0.15
C VAL A 122 3.74 3.87 0.03
N HIS A 123 3.56 2.92 0.96
CA HIS A 123 2.24 2.35 1.26
C HIS A 123 1.28 3.36 1.92
N ILE A 124 1.79 4.17 2.84
CA ILE A 124 1.01 5.25 3.48
C ILE A 124 0.63 6.30 2.44
N GLU A 125 1.55 6.72 1.57
CA GLU A 125 1.30 7.67 0.50
C GLU A 125 0.22 7.17 -0.46
N LEU A 126 0.30 5.90 -0.89
CA LEU A 126 -0.75 5.26 -1.69
C LEU A 126 -2.11 5.32 -0.97
N GLY A 127 -2.14 4.99 0.32
CA GLY A 127 -3.36 5.04 1.12
C GLY A 127 -3.95 6.46 1.23
N ASN A 128 -3.09 7.46 1.44
CA ASN A 128 -3.48 8.86 1.56
C ASN A 128 -3.99 9.41 0.22
N ALA A 129 -3.29 9.15 -0.87
CA ALA A 129 -3.68 9.54 -2.22
C ALA A 129 -5.04 8.93 -2.61
N ILE A 130 -5.24 7.63 -2.33
CA ILE A 130 -6.55 6.97 -2.51
C ILE A 130 -7.62 7.68 -1.68
N ASN A 131 -7.37 7.95 -0.40
CA ASN A 131 -8.35 8.51 0.52
C ASN A 131 -8.87 9.88 0.08
N VAL A 132 -7.98 10.73 -0.44
CA VAL A 132 -8.34 12.07 -0.93
C VAL A 132 -8.82 12.08 -2.38
N GLY A 133 -8.73 10.96 -3.09
CA GLY A 133 -9.12 10.86 -4.50
C GLY A 133 -8.07 11.40 -5.48
N ASP A 134 -6.81 11.56 -5.06
CA ASP A 134 -5.75 12.14 -5.90
C ASP A 134 -5.06 11.07 -6.73
N ILE A 135 -5.57 10.89 -7.94
CA ILE A 135 -5.05 9.91 -8.89
C ILE A 135 -3.65 10.27 -9.44
N TRP A 136 -3.27 11.55 -9.42
CA TRP A 136 -1.97 11.99 -9.93
C TRP A 136 -0.85 11.65 -8.97
N ARG A 137 -1.10 11.73 -7.66
CA ARG A 137 -0.21 11.20 -6.62
C ARG A 137 -0.05 9.70 -6.72
N ILE A 138 -1.12 8.95 -7.01
CA ILE A 138 -1.03 7.51 -7.28
C ILE A 138 -0.14 7.27 -8.51
N ARG A 139 -0.40 7.99 -9.61
CA ARG A 139 0.38 7.89 -10.84
C ARG A 139 1.87 8.14 -10.62
N SER A 140 2.25 9.13 -9.79
CA SER A 140 3.67 9.42 -9.52
C SER A 140 4.38 8.31 -8.76
N ILE A 141 3.69 7.59 -7.86
CA ILE A 141 4.30 6.50 -7.08
C ILE A 141 4.20 5.12 -7.76
N LEU A 142 3.39 4.99 -8.83
CA LEU A 142 3.23 3.72 -9.55
C LEU A 142 4.56 3.08 -10.00
N PRO A 143 5.55 3.81 -10.57
CA PRO A 143 6.84 3.21 -10.91
C PRO A 143 7.53 2.56 -9.71
N THR A 144 7.55 3.24 -8.56
CA THR A 144 8.14 2.72 -7.32
C THR A 144 7.41 1.46 -6.84
N ILE A 145 6.07 1.48 -6.86
CA ILE A 145 5.26 0.31 -6.50
C ILE A 145 5.55 -0.86 -7.45
N THR A 146 5.66 -0.62 -8.76
CA THR A 146 5.99 -1.66 -9.75
C THR A 146 7.32 -2.32 -9.45
N LEU A 147 8.35 -1.54 -9.12
CA LEU A 147 9.66 -2.08 -8.71
C LEU A 147 9.53 -2.90 -7.42
N MET A 148 8.84 -2.37 -6.40
CA MET A 148 8.66 -3.09 -5.14
C MET A 148 7.91 -4.42 -5.31
N MET A 149 6.88 -4.45 -6.15
CA MET A 149 6.15 -5.69 -6.47
C MET A 149 7.05 -6.70 -7.15
N HIS A 150 7.86 -6.26 -8.12
CA HIS A 150 8.77 -7.15 -8.84
C HIS A 150 9.89 -7.67 -7.93
N GLY A 151 10.48 -6.79 -7.12
CA GLY A 151 11.51 -7.14 -6.15
C GLY A 151 11.00 -8.14 -5.10
N GLY A 152 9.78 -7.93 -4.62
CA GLY A 152 9.10 -8.79 -3.64
C GLY A 152 8.43 -10.04 -4.22
N GLY A 153 8.69 -10.38 -5.48
CA GLY A 153 8.23 -11.63 -6.10
C GLY A 153 6.77 -11.64 -6.59
N ASN A 154 6.06 -10.53 -6.53
CA ASN A 154 4.70 -10.38 -7.07
C ASN A 154 4.75 -10.02 -8.56
N THR A 155 5.40 -10.87 -9.36
CA THR A 155 5.72 -10.61 -10.78
C THR A 155 4.50 -10.43 -11.67
N ASN A 156 3.38 -11.12 -11.39
CA ASN A 156 2.13 -10.91 -12.13
C ASN A 156 1.57 -9.49 -11.90
N TYR A 157 1.53 -9.03 -10.65
CA TYR A 157 1.11 -7.67 -10.34
C TYR A 157 2.07 -6.64 -10.94
N ALA A 158 3.39 -6.87 -10.83
CA ALA A 158 4.38 -5.99 -11.44
C ALA A 158 4.19 -5.91 -12.97
N ARG A 159 3.88 -7.02 -13.64
CA ARG A 159 3.60 -7.06 -15.08
C ARG A 159 2.37 -6.23 -15.45
N GLU A 160 1.27 -6.36 -14.72
CA GLU A 160 0.07 -5.55 -14.98
C GLU A 160 0.33 -4.05 -14.74
N LEU A 161 1.07 -3.70 -13.69
CA LEU A 161 1.47 -2.31 -13.45
C LEU A 161 2.43 -1.80 -14.54
N LEU A 162 3.28 -2.66 -15.09
CA LEU A 162 4.14 -2.31 -16.21
C LEU A 162 3.34 -2.08 -17.49
N ARG A 163 2.27 -2.85 -17.75
CA ARG A 163 1.31 -2.57 -18.84
C ARG A 163 0.65 -1.21 -18.68
N LEU A 164 0.18 -0.90 -17.48
CA LEU A 164 -0.42 0.39 -17.15
C LEU A 164 0.59 1.53 -17.40
N LEU A 165 1.81 1.41 -16.87
CA LEU A 165 2.88 2.40 -17.08
C LEU A 165 3.27 2.56 -18.56
N TYR A 166 3.37 1.47 -19.30
CA TYR A 166 3.69 1.48 -20.73
C TYR A 166 2.58 2.17 -21.53
N GLY A 167 1.32 1.86 -21.23
CA GLY A 167 0.15 2.52 -21.81
C GLY A 167 0.23 4.03 -21.61
N MET A 168 0.39 4.49 -20.36
CA MET A 168 0.47 5.92 -20.03
C MET A 168 1.65 6.65 -20.69
N ARG A 169 2.81 5.98 -20.86
CA ARG A 169 4.02 6.63 -21.37
C ARG A 169 4.16 6.60 -22.88
N HIS A 170 3.61 5.59 -23.56
CA HIS A 170 3.95 5.31 -24.94
C HIS A 170 2.75 5.11 -25.87
N ILE A 171 1.55 4.79 -25.35
CA ILE A 171 0.39 4.46 -26.18
C ILE A 171 -0.71 5.52 -26.06
N TRP A 172 -1.02 5.93 -24.84
CA TRP A 172 -2.23 6.69 -24.55
C TRP A 172 -2.05 8.18 -24.80
N THR A 173 -3.08 8.80 -25.36
CA THR A 173 -3.21 10.26 -25.31
C THR A 173 -3.47 10.70 -23.87
N VAL A 174 -3.17 11.97 -23.56
CA VAL A 174 -3.43 12.55 -22.23
C VAL A 174 -4.90 12.41 -21.82
N GLU A 175 -5.82 12.53 -22.79
CA GLU A 175 -7.26 12.35 -22.55
C GLU A 175 -7.61 10.91 -22.20
N TRP A 176 -7.00 9.94 -22.89
CA TRP A 176 -7.24 8.53 -22.63
C TRP A 176 -6.66 8.09 -21.28
N GLU A 177 -5.44 8.54 -20.97
CA GLU A 177 -4.83 8.36 -19.65
C GLU A 177 -5.76 8.88 -18.55
N ARG A 178 -6.26 10.12 -18.68
CA ARG A 178 -7.18 10.70 -17.70
C ARG A 178 -8.44 9.86 -17.52
N ARG A 179 -9.04 9.38 -18.62
CA ARG A 179 -10.24 8.52 -18.56
C ARG A 179 -9.94 7.21 -17.83
N VAL A 180 -8.91 6.48 -18.24
CA VAL A 180 -8.53 5.20 -17.60
C VAL A 180 -8.23 5.41 -16.12
N LEU A 181 -7.40 6.41 -15.78
CA LEU A 181 -7.03 6.71 -14.40
C LEU A 181 -8.24 7.11 -13.54
N SER A 182 -9.19 7.87 -14.09
CA SER A 182 -10.43 8.24 -13.37
C SER A 182 -11.27 7.04 -12.96
N THR A 183 -11.17 5.90 -13.64
CA THR A 183 -11.90 4.67 -13.27
C THR A 183 -11.28 3.92 -12.08
N MET A 184 -10.04 4.26 -11.69
CA MET A 184 -9.32 3.50 -10.65
C MET A 184 -9.82 3.81 -9.24
N LEU A 185 -10.50 4.93 -9.05
CA LEU A 185 -11.03 5.39 -7.77
C LEU A 185 -12.53 5.60 -7.86
N ALA A 186 -13.23 5.24 -6.79
CA ALA A 186 -14.65 5.50 -6.61
C ALA A 186 -14.88 6.19 -5.27
N ASN A 187 -15.87 7.08 -5.21
CA ASN A 187 -16.37 7.65 -3.96
C ASN A 187 -17.84 7.26 -3.77
N PRO A 188 -18.13 6.04 -3.27
CA PRO A 188 -19.51 5.55 -3.18
C PRO A 188 -20.40 6.36 -2.25
N LYS A 189 -19.80 7.10 -1.31
CA LYS A 189 -20.52 7.90 -0.31
C LYS A 189 -20.62 9.37 -0.71
N GLY A 190 -19.88 9.82 -1.72
CA GLY A 190 -19.82 11.24 -2.13
C GLY A 190 -19.23 12.18 -1.07
N VAL A 191 -18.49 11.67 -0.08
CA VAL A 191 -17.93 12.49 1.02
C VAL A 191 -16.43 12.72 0.82
N ALA A 192 -15.92 13.88 1.26
CA ALA A 192 -14.48 14.14 1.30
C ALA A 192 -13.78 13.10 2.19
N GLY A 193 -12.62 12.58 1.74
CA GLY A 193 -11.95 11.48 2.45
C GLY A 193 -12.72 10.14 2.36
N GLY A 194 -13.69 10.02 1.45
CA GLY A 194 -14.51 8.82 1.26
C GLY A 194 -14.11 7.97 0.05
N TRP A 195 -13.01 8.33 -0.61
CA TRP A 195 -12.54 7.67 -1.83
C TRP A 195 -11.91 6.31 -1.52
N MET A 196 -12.09 5.37 -2.43
CA MET A 196 -11.50 4.04 -2.35
C MET A 196 -11.12 3.53 -3.74
N ALA A 197 -10.20 2.57 -3.79
CA ALA A 197 -9.87 1.90 -5.05
C ALA A 197 -11.10 1.15 -5.59
N THR A 198 -11.36 1.26 -6.89
CA THR A 198 -12.49 0.59 -7.55
C THR A 198 -12.44 -0.92 -7.38
N ASP A 199 -11.25 -1.52 -7.37
CA ASP A 199 -11.03 -2.93 -7.04
C ASP A 199 -11.58 -3.30 -5.65
N MET A 200 -11.30 -2.48 -4.63
CA MET A 200 -11.83 -2.66 -3.27
C MET A 200 -13.36 -2.48 -3.21
N TYR A 201 -13.88 -1.54 -4.00
CA TYR A 201 -15.32 -1.35 -4.15
C TYR A 201 -15.99 -2.60 -4.77
N GLN A 202 -15.38 -3.19 -5.79
CA GLN A 202 -15.85 -4.43 -6.41
C GLN A 202 -15.71 -5.63 -5.47
N GLU A 203 -14.64 -5.72 -4.70
CA GLU A 203 -14.48 -6.75 -3.67
C GLU A 203 -15.59 -6.67 -2.62
N THR A 204 -15.97 -5.45 -2.21
CA THR A 204 -17.12 -5.22 -1.32
C THR A 204 -18.41 -5.73 -1.96
N ASN A 205 -18.66 -5.44 -3.23
CA ASN A 205 -19.84 -5.96 -3.95
C ASN A 205 -19.83 -7.49 -4.02
N ASN A 206 -18.69 -8.10 -4.33
CA ASN A 206 -18.53 -9.54 -4.39
C ASN A 206 -18.78 -10.21 -3.03
N TYR A 207 -18.30 -9.60 -1.95
CA TYR A 207 -18.56 -10.07 -0.60
C TYR A 207 -20.06 -10.02 -0.27
N LEU A 208 -20.71 -8.88 -0.53
CA LEU A 208 -22.16 -8.73 -0.29
C LEU A 208 -22.96 -9.77 -1.07
N LEU A 209 -22.61 -9.98 -2.34
CA LEU A 209 -23.28 -10.97 -3.18
C LEU A 209 -23.13 -12.36 -2.55
N LYS A 210 -21.91 -12.77 -2.20
CA LYS A 210 -21.61 -14.12 -1.68
C LYS A 210 -22.08 -14.38 -0.25
N ALA A 211 -22.01 -13.38 0.62
CA ALA A 211 -22.20 -13.56 2.06
C ALA A 211 -23.59 -13.15 2.54
N ILE A 212 -24.24 -12.18 1.88
CA ILE A 212 -25.52 -11.61 2.33
C ILE A 212 -26.64 -12.00 1.37
N PHE A 213 -26.43 -11.84 0.06
CA PHE A 213 -27.49 -12.02 -0.93
C PHE A 213 -27.49 -13.40 -1.62
N VAL A 214 -26.53 -14.27 -1.32
CA VAL A 214 -26.67 -15.71 -1.60
C VAL A 214 -27.74 -16.23 -0.64
N ALA A 215 -29.00 -16.11 -1.06
CA ALA A 215 -30.11 -16.82 -0.45
C ALA A 215 -29.91 -18.32 -0.73
N LYS A 216 -29.75 -19.13 0.33
CA LYS A 216 -29.67 -20.60 0.22
C LYS A 216 -31.06 -21.19 -0.05
N GLY A 217 -31.67 -20.87 -1.20
CA GLY A 217 -33.01 -21.29 -1.57
C GLY A 217 -33.06 -22.14 -2.84
N PRO A 218 -34.07 -23.01 -3.01
CA PRO A 218 -34.20 -23.92 -4.16
C PRO A 218 -34.43 -23.22 -5.51
N ASN A 219 -34.84 -21.95 -5.50
CA ASN A 219 -35.09 -21.16 -6.71
C ASN A 219 -33.92 -20.26 -7.11
N MET A 220 -32.73 -20.46 -6.55
CA MET A 220 -31.57 -19.65 -6.89
C MET A 220 -30.85 -20.14 -8.14
N SER A 221 -30.83 -19.31 -9.18
CA SER A 221 -30.00 -19.50 -10.38
C SER A 221 -28.91 -18.42 -10.50
N TRP A 222 -27.89 -18.69 -11.31
CA TRP A 222 -26.84 -17.72 -11.63
C TRP A 222 -27.40 -16.48 -12.32
N GLU A 223 -28.33 -16.66 -13.25
CA GLU A 223 -29.00 -15.60 -13.99
C GLU A 223 -29.72 -14.66 -13.03
N TYR A 224 -30.40 -15.21 -12.01
CA TYR A 224 -31.06 -14.36 -11.02
C TYR A 224 -30.07 -13.51 -10.21
N LEU A 225 -28.96 -14.11 -9.77
CA LEU A 225 -27.90 -13.39 -9.05
C LEU A 225 -27.27 -12.30 -9.93
N ARG A 226 -26.95 -12.62 -11.18
CA ARG A 226 -26.32 -11.71 -12.13
C ARG A 226 -27.26 -10.57 -12.51
N ASP A 227 -28.46 -10.89 -12.99
CA ASP A 227 -29.32 -9.93 -13.68
C ASP A 227 -30.12 -9.05 -12.70
N TYR A 228 -30.51 -9.58 -11.54
CA TYR A 228 -31.34 -8.85 -10.58
C TYR A 228 -30.57 -8.48 -9.31
N VAL A 229 -29.78 -9.39 -8.74
CA VAL A 229 -29.16 -9.11 -7.42
C VAL A 229 -27.92 -8.22 -7.55
N SER A 230 -26.99 -8.56 -8.43
CA SER A 230 -25.72 -7.86 -8.56
C SER A 230 -25.90 -6.40 -9.04
N THR A 231 -26.84 -6.19 -9.96
CA THR A 231 -27.20 -4.88 -10.53
C THR A 231 -27.87 -3.97 -9.50
N ASN A 232 -28.65 -4.53 -8.56
CA ASN A 232 -29.40 -3.79 -7.55
C ASN A 232 -28.77 -3.83 -6.15
N ILE A 233 -27.54 -4.34 -6.00
CA ILE A 233 -26.93 -4.62 -4.70
C ILE A 233 -26.87 -3.39 -3.78
N ARG A 234 -26.73 -2.19 -4.37
CA ARG A 234 -26.70 -0.92 -3.64
C ARG A 234 -28.08 -0.53 -3.11
N ALA A 235 -29.12 -0.65 -3.93
CA ALA A 235 -30.49 -0.41 -3.52
C ALA A 235 -30.88 -1.34 -2.36
N PHE A 236 -30.48 -2.61 -2.43
CA PHE A 236 -30.73 -3.55 -1.32
C PHE A 236 -30.02 -3.16 -0.03
N GLN A 237 -28.78 -2.66 -0.09
CA GLN A 237 -28.09 -2.14 1.10
C GLN A 237 -28.79 -0.92 1.70
N GLU A 238 -29.32 -0.03 0.87
CA GLU A 238 -30.04 1.15 1.34
C GLU A 238 -31.38 0.78 1.98
N ILE A 239 -32.13 -0.12 1.36
CA ILE A 239 -33.38 -0.67 1.92
C ILE A 239 -33.11 -1.35 3.26
N ALA A 240 -32.06 -2.18 3.37
CA ALA A 240 -31.69 -2.81 4.63
C ALA A 240 -31.40 -1.79 5.73
N ARG A 241 -30.60 -0.74 5.43
CA ARG A 241 -30.33 0.34 6.40
C ARG A 241 -31.56 1.17 6.74
N MET A 242 -32.46 1.39 5.79
CA MET A 242 -33.76 2.05 6.06
C MET A 242 -34.60 1.23 7.02
N PHE A 243 -34.69 -0.08 6.79
CA PHE A 243 -35.40 -0.99 7.67
C PHE A 243 -34.79 -1.03 9.07
N GLU A 244 -33.47 -1.18 9.20
CA GLU A 244 -32.74 -1.13 10.48
C GLU A 244 -33.05 0.15 11.27
N ARG A 245 -33.04 1.31 10.59
CA ARG A 245 -33.42 2.59 11.20
C ARG A 245 -34.87 2.62 11.65
N ALA A 246 -35.79 2.11 10.83
CA ALA A 246 -37.22 2.11 11.12
C ALA A 246 -37.56 1.22 12.34
N VAL A 247 -36.89 0.08 12.50
CA VAL A 247 -37.11 -0.84 13.62
C VAL A 247 -36.29 -0.49 14.87
N GLY A 248 -35.52 0.61 14.84
CA GLY A 248 -34.66 1.02 15.95
C GLY A 248 -33.55 0.02 16.26
N ALA A 249 -33.22 -0.88 15.32
CA ALA A 249 -32.03 -1.71 15.45
C ALA A 249 -30.83 -0.77 15.54
N ARG A 250 -29.90 -1.05 16.46
CA ARG A 250 -28.65 -0.28 16.52
C ARG A 250 -28.03 -0.35 15.12
N LEU A 251 -27.98 0.80 14.45
CA LEU A 251 -27.12 0.97 13.29
C LEU A 251 -25.75 0.45 13.73
N HIS A 252 -25.29 -0.63 13.11
CA HIS A 252 -23.92 -1.06 13.30
C HIS A 252 -23.10 0.06 12.69
N ASP A 253 -22.67 1.02 13.51
CA ASP A 253 -21.80 2.08 13.05
C ASP A 253 -20.47 1.42 12.65
N PRO A 254 -20.16 1.33 11.36
CA PRO A 254 -18.90 0.73 10.93
C PRO A 254 -17.72 1.64 11.30
N SER A 255 -17.98 2.87 11.76
CA SER A 255 -16.97 3.72 12.38
C SER A 255 -16.65 3.16 13.78
N HIS A 256 -15.82 2.12 13.79
CA HIS A 256 -15.03 1.84 14.97
C HIS A 256 -14.28 3.12 15.34
N VAL A 257 -14.62 3.71 16.48
CA VAL A 257 -13.76 4.69 17.16
C VAL A 257 -12.39 4.04 17.22
N ARG A 258 -11.40 4.60 16.51
CA ARG A 258 -10.03 4.10 16.55
C ARG A 258 -9.63 4.08 18.03
N SER A 259 -9.36 2.90 18.58
CA SER A 259 -8.66 2.80 19.84
C SER A 259 -7.35 3.58 19.69
N SER A 260 -6.99 4.40 20.68
CA SER A 260 -5.74 5.17 20.59
C SER A 260 -4.57 4.21 20.41
N SER A 261 -3.92 4.28 19.25
CA SER A 261 -2.73 3.50 18.89
C SER A 261 -1.45 4.09 19.50
N GLU A 262 -1.56 5.25 20.15
CA GLU A 262 -0.44 5.99 20.72
C GLU A 262 0.38 5.15 21.69
N GLY A 263 -0.28 4.38 22.56
CA GLY A 263 0.41 3.47 23.48
C GLY A 263 1.21 2.37 22.77
N ASP A 264 0.73 1.88 21.63
CA ASP A 264 1.46 0.90 20.82
C ASP A 264 2.63 1.55 20.08
N VAL A 265 2.45 2.79 19.58
CA VAL A 265 3.52 3.58 18.94
C VAL A 265 4.68 3.79 19.92
N TYR A 266 4.41 4.24 21.15
CA TYR A 266 5.46 4.44 22.15
C TYR A 266 6.14 3.13 22.58
N LYS A 267 5.42 2.01 22.65
CA LYS A 267 6.04 0.69 22.90
C LYS A 267 7.02 0.30 21.81
N VAL A 268 6.65 0.49 20.54
CA VAL A 268 7.52 0.18 19.39
C VAL A 268 8.71 1.15 19.33
N LYS A 269 8.47 2.45 19.60
CA LYS A 269 9.53 3.46 19.69
C LYS A 269 10.57 3.08 20.74
N ASN A 270 10.13 2.77 21.96
CA ASN A 270 11.02 2.36 23.05
C ASN A 270 11.79 1.08 22.69
N ALA A 271 11.16 0.13 22.00
CA ALA A 271 11.84 -1.08 21.55
C ALA A 271 12.98 -0.80 20.56
N PHE A 272 12.82 0.18 19.66
CA PHE A 272 13.91 0.63 18.79
C PHE A 272 15.05 1.24 19.60
N GLN A 273 14.73 2.11 20.58
CA GLN A 273 15.71 2.78 21.43
C GLN A 273 16.49 1.78 22.30
N GLU A 274 15.81 0.86 22.97
CA GLU A 274 16.42 -0.21 23.79
C GLU A 274 17.31 -1.15 22.96
N SER A 275 16.98 -1.34 21.68
CA SER A 275 17.78 -2.14 20.74
C SER A 275 18.94 -1.37 20.11
N GLY A 276 19.11 -0.07 20.42
CA GLY A 276 20.14 0.79 19.85
C GLY A 276 19.95 1.11 18.36
N ILE A 277 18.76 0.85 17.80
CA ILE A 277 18.47 0.98 16.38
C ILE A 277 18.16 2.45 16.07
N LEU A 278 18.95 3.06 15.19
CA LEU A 278 18.87 4.48 14.80
C LEU A 278 19.03 5.48 15.96
N THR A 279 19.51 5.01 17.12
CA THR A 279 19.90 5.87 18.26
C THR A 279 21.42 5.92 18.43
N TRP A 280 22.14 4.93 17.89
CA TRP A 280 23.61 4.77 18.03
C TRP A 280 24.09 4.74 19.48
N GLU A 281 23.19 4.40 20.40
CA GLU A 281 23.50 4.15 21.80
C GLU A 281 23.91 2.68 21.99
N PRO A 282 24.83 2.38 22.92
CA PRO A 282 25.14 1.00 23.27
C PRO A 282 23.87 0.26 23.71
N SER A 283 23.55 -0.83 23.03
CA SER A 283 22.39 -1.65 23.32
C SER A 283 22.73 -2.75 24.32
N ASP A 284 22.03 -2.80 25.45
CA ASP A 284 22.08 -3.94 26.39
C ASP A 284 21.29 -5.17 25.91
N ASP A 285 20.47 -5.02 24.87
CA ASP A 285 19.82 -6.15 24.22
C ASP A 285 20.88 -7.16 23.74
N LYS A 286 20.63 -8.45 23.97
CA LYS A 286 21.52 -9.57 23.64
C LYS A 286 21.05 -10.39 22.42
N ARG A 287 19.93 -10.03 21.79
CA ARG A 287 19.40 -10.72 20.60
C ARG A 287 20.38 -10.64 19.42
N ALA A 288 20.34 -11.58 18.48
CA ALA A 288 21.22 -11.48 17.31
C ALA A 288 20.88 -10.24 16.45
N LEU A 289 21.90 -9.66 15.81
CA LEU A 289 21.66 -8.69 14.73
C LEU A 289 20.96 -9.40 13.56
N PRO A 290 20.01 -8.72 12.89
CA PRO A 290 19.35 -9.28 11.72
C PRO A 290 20.31 -9.41 10.53
N ASP A 291 20.04 -10.37 9.65
CA ASP A 291 20.54 -10.31 8.28
C ASP A 291 19.91 -9.12 7.53
N LEU A 292 20.59 -8.66 6.49
CA LEU A 292 20.11 -7.57 5.66
C LEU A 292 18.84 -8.00 4.90
N VAL A 293 17.79 -7.21 5.02
CA VAL A 293 16.55 -7.41 4.28
C VAL A 293 16.74 -6.99 2.82
N VAL A 294 16.02 -7.65 1.91
CA VAL A 294 16.00 -7.30 0.49
C VAL A 294 15.47 -5.89 0.30
N ASP A 295 16.23 -5.03 -0.38
CA ASP A 295 15.73 -3.74 -0.88
C ASP A 295 14.79 -3.99 -2.07
N LEU A 296 13.49 -3.90 -1.81
CA LEU A 296 12.42 -4.15 -2.78
C LEU A 296 12.55 -3.30 -4.04
N GLN A 297 12.92 -2.02 -3.90
CA GLN A 297 13.00 -1.09 -5.04
C GLN A 297 14.21 -1.41 -5.90
N ARG A 298 15.36 -1.65 -5.26
CA ARG A 298 16.60 -1.97 -5.97
C ARG A 298 16.56 -3.34 -6.61
N GLU A 299 16.13 -4.37 -5.88
CA GLU A 299 15.95 -5.72 -6.41
C GLU A 299 14.96 -5.73 -7.59
N GLY A 300 13.90 -4.93 -7.50
CA GLY A 300 12.99 -4.70 -8.62
C GLY A 300 13.68 -4.08 -9.83
N GLY A 301 14.47 -3.04 -9.61
CA GLY A 301 15.24 -2.35 -10.67
C GLY A 301 16.27 -3.25 -11.33
N ASP A 302 17.07 -3.97 -10.53
CA ASP A 302 18.10 -4.90 -11.01
C ASP A 302 17.47 -6.02 -11.84
N LYS A 303 16.32 -6.56 -11.41
CA LYS A 303 15.55 -7.55 -12.22
C LYS A 303 14.99 -6.96 -13.51
N MET A 304 14.51 -5.72 -13.49
CA MET A 304 14.01 -5.04 -14.70
C MET A 304 15.13 -4.82 -15.71
N ALA A 305 16.29 -4.33 -15.26
CA ALA A 305 17.49 -4.15 -16.07
C ALA A 305 18.07 -5.50 -16.54
N GLY A 306 17.95 -6.56 -15.74
CA GLY A 306 18.40 -7.93 -16.05
C GLY A 306 17.51 -8.68 -17.05
N GLY A 307 16.68 -7.99 -17.84
CA GLY A 307 15.91 -8.56 -18.93
C GLY A 307 14.43 -8.84 -18.65
N ALA A 308 13.91 -8.53 -17.45
CA ALA A 308 12.46 -8.62 -17.23
C ALA A 308 11.68 -7.60 -18.09
N LEU A 309 12.27 -6.42 -18.32
CA LEU A 309 11.71 -5.42 -19.22
C LEU A 309 11.74 -5.90 -20.68
N ASP A 310 12.86 -6.47 -21.13
CA ASP A 310 12.97 -7.00 -22.50
C ASP A 310 11.97 -8.12 -22.75
N LYS A 311 11.80 -9.03 -21.78
CA LYS A 311 10.76 -10.08 -21.82
C LYS A 311 9.36 -9.49 -21.90
N PHE A 312 9.10 -8.39 -21.19
CA PHE A 312 7.81 -7.71 -21.27
C PHE A 312 7.57 -7.10 -22.66
N LEU A 313 8.58 -6.42 -23.23
CA LEU A 313 8.48 -5.79 -24.55
C LEU A 313 8.38 -6.81 -25.70
N THR A 314 9.04 -7.96 -25.55
CA THR A 314 9.06 -9.03 -26.56
C THR A 314 7.92 -10.03 -26.41
N SER A 315 7.33 -10.15 -25.22
CA SER A 315 6.06 -10.85 -25.09
C SER A 315 5.06 -10.13 -25.97
N LYS A 316 4.58 -10.82 -27.03
CA LYS A 316 3.40 -10.34 -27.75
C LYS A 316 2.40 -9.98 -26.67
N ILE A 317 1.93 -8.73 -26.68
CA ILE A 317 0.74 -8.37 -25.94
C ILE A 317 -0.35 -9.19 -26.62
N ASP A 318 -0.51 -10.44 -26.17
CA ASP A 318 -1.51 -11.35 -26.73
C ASP A 318 -2.83 -10.63 -26.55
N HIS A 319 -3.42 -10.23 -27.68
CA HIS A 319 -4.71 -9.55 -27.76
C HIS A 319 -5.87 -10.45 -27.30
N HIS A 320 -5.60 -11.60 -26.68
CA HIS A 320 -6.58 -12.56 -26.17
C HIS A 320 -7.49 -12.02 -25.04
N GLY A 321 -7.38 -10.75 -24.67
CA GLY A 321 -8.30 -10.07 -23.74
C GLY A 321 -8.88 -8.75 -24.26
N ALA A 322 -8.58 -8.35 -25.51
CA ALA A 322 -9.36 -7.30 -26.13
C ALA A 322 -10.72 -7.91 -26.46
N VAL A 323 -11.76 -7.50 -25.73
CA VAL A 323 -13.12 -7.64 -26.22
C VAL A 323 -13.10 -7.01 -27.60
N GLU A 324 -13.41 -7.81 -28.63
CA GLU A 324 -13.69 -7.29 -29.97
C GLU A 324 -14.74 -6.22 -29.77
N LEU A 325 -14.32 -4.95 -29.84
CA LEU A 325 -15.25 -3.87 -30.05
C LEU A 325 -15.73 -4.12 -31.47
N GLU A 326 -16.91 -4.75 -31.59
CA GLU A 326 -17.68 -4.78 -32.83
C GLU A 326 -17.56 -3.39 -33.45
N GLU A 327 -17.17 -3.38 -34.72
CA GLU A 327 -17.09 -2.20 -35.56
C GLU A 327 -18.35 -1.37 -35.32
N THR A 328 -18.20 -0.27 -34.57
CA THR A 328 -19.25 0.72 -34.47
C THR A 328 -19.34 1.31 -35.87
N GLU A 329 -20.40 0.94 -36.58
CA GLU A 329 -20.75 1.48 -37.88
C GLU A 329 -20.48 2.98 -37.86
N ALA A 330 -19.60 3.41 -38.75
CA ALA A 330 -19.30 4.81 -38.97
C ALA A 330 -20.62 5.54 -39.22
N VAL A 331 -21.02 6.40 -38.28
CA VAL A 331 -22.08 7.37 -38.51
C VAL A 331 -21.60 8.26 -39.65
N ALA A 332 -22.19 8.07 -40.83
CA ALA A 332 -21.92 8.86 -42.02
C ALA A 332 -22.14 10.35 -41.71
N PRO A 333 -21.31 11.25 -42.27
CA PRO A 333 -21.50 12.68 -42.10
C PRO A 333 -22.85 13.08 -42.68
N THR A 334 -23.65 13.74 -41.86
CA THR A 334 -24.88 14.39 -42.28
C THR A 334 -24.52 15.47 -43.30
N GLU A 335 -24.94 15.27 -44.55
CA GLU A 335 -24.93 16.32 -45.55
C GLU A 335 -25.80 17.47 -45.05
N HIS A 336 -25.17 18.61 -44.80
CA HIS A 336 -25.85 19.89 -44.75
C HIS A 336 -26.41 20.16 -46.15
N VAL A 337 -27.73 20.15 -46.27
CA VAL A 337 -28.44 20.76 -47.39
C VAL A 337 -28.82 22.16 -46.95
N ASP A 338 -28.38 23.13 -47.74
CA ASP A 338 -28.72 24.56 -47.67
C ASP A 338 -30.23 24.84 -47.72
#